data_AF-A0A3Z6A958-F1
#
_entry.id   AF-A0A3Z6A958-F1
#
_cell.length_a   1.000
_cell.length_b   1.000
_cell.length_c   1.000
_cell.angle_alpha   90.00
_cell.angle_beta   90.00
_cell.angle_gamma   90.00
#
_symmetry.space_group_name_H-M   'P 1'
#
loop_
_entity.id
_entity.type
_entity.pdbx_description
1 polymer ?
#
loop_
_entity_poly.entity_id
_entity_poly.type
_entity_poly.pdbx_seq_one_letter_code
_entity_poly.pdbx_strand_id
1 'polypeptide(L)'
;LGLLTAKAAVGIELYLAKAGVLSSENIIAYIRLLAEQRAERHGALRKMEEGKRSKFLDTMARYVFRDYSLSAASLVTCSSCHGAKLIDAEIFTNKVTYPDGKPPKWVKDTKGISPSDWEVWKSVREQVRVVCKACDGKGHVKNECRCRGRGEILDKKKSELQGVPVYKKCPRCKGRGYPRLKDTEIFKALGVTEMVWRYNYKLFFDRLVEHCHIEESYAEKVLGNVTR
;
A
#
# COMPACT_ATOMS: atom_id res chain seq x y z
N LEU A 1 28.34 15.58 21.96
CA LEU A 1 27.21 15.42 21.01
C LEU A 1 27.48 15.98 19.60
N GLY A 2 28.66 16.53 19.26
CA GLY A 2 28.87 17.29 18.01
C GLY A 2 29.49 16.57 16.80
N LEU A 3 30.01 15.33 16.94
CA LEU A 3 30.70 14.59 15.86
C LEU A 3 29.97 13.32 15.41
N LEU A 4 29.30 12.62 16.34
CA LEU A 4 28.49 11.44 16.04
C LEU A 4 27.17 11.81 15.34
N THR A 5 26.60 12.96 15.66
CA THR A 5 25.43 13.54 14.99
C THR A 5 25.74 13.94 13.55
N ALA A 6 26.96 14.39 13.24
CA ALA A 6 27.36 14.77 11.88
C ALA A 6 27.40 13.58 10.92
N LYS A 7 27.84 12.40 11.38
CA LYS A 7 27.87 11.16 10.56
C LYS A 7 26.48 10.53 10.36
N ALA A 8 25.54 10.79 11.26
CA ALA A 8 24.19 10.25 11.21
C ALA A 8 23.14 11.28 10.72
N ALA A 9 23.55 12.52 10.42
CA ALA A 9 22.66 13.65 10.16
C ALA A 9 21.62 13.33 9.07
N VAL A 10 22.07 12.77 7.94
CA VAL A 10 21.20 12.39 6.82
C VAL A 10 20.16 11.35 7.25
N GLY A 11 20.56 10.32 8.00
CA GLY A 11 19.64 9.29 8.48
C GLY A 11 18.60 9.84 9.48
N ILE A 12 19.02 10.78 10.34
CA ILE A 12 18.11 11.48 11.26
C ILE A 12 17.12 12.35 10.49
N GLU A 13 17.59 13.14 9.52
CA GLU A 13 16.73 13.98 8.67
C GLU A 13 15.75 13.13 7.84
N LEU A 14 16.21 12.00 7.28
CA LEU A 14 15.37 11.03 6.59
C LEU A 14 14.23 10.53 7.48
N TYR A 15 14.55 10.13 8.72
CA TYR A 15 13.57 9.69 9.70
C TYR A 15 12.56 10.79 10.06
N LEU A 16 13.04 12.00 10.35
CA LEU A 16 12.20 13.13 10.73
C LEU A 16 11.32 13.61 9.57
N ALA A 17 11.83 13.62 8.34
CA ALA A 17 11.07 13.96 7.14
C ALA A 17 9.98 12.91 6.86
N LYS A 18 10.31 11.62 6.98
CA LYS A 18 9.36 10.50 6.88
C LYS A 18 8.26 10.57 7.95
N ALA A 19 8.59 11.03 9.16
CA ALA A 19 7.64 11.27 10.24
C ALA A 19 6.79 12.54 10.06
N GLY A 20 7.10 13.38 9.06
CA GLY A 20 6.43 14.65 8.83
C GLY A 20 6.81 15.78 9.79
N VAL A 21 7.91 15.61 10.55
CA VAL A 21 8.43 16.62 11.49
C VAL A 21 9.27 17.66 10.75
N LEU A 22 10.04 17.23 9.74
CA LEU A 22 10.83 18.12 8.88
C LEU A 22 10.28 18.15 7.45
N SER A 23 10.57 19.24 6.74
CA SER A 23 10.33 19.33 5.31
C SER A 23 11.13 18.27 4.55
N SER A 24 10.50 17.61 3.58
CA SER A 24 11.16 16.65 2.71
C SER A 24 12.09 17.27 1.68
N GLU A 25 12.04 18.59 1.46
CA GLU A 25 12.80 19.27 0.40
C GLU A 25 14.32 19.07 0.52
N ASN A 26 14.87 19.19 1.74
CA ASN A 26 16.31 19.00 1.97
C ASN A 26 16.75 17.58 1.65
N ILE A 27 15.95 16.58 2.05
CA ILE A 27 16.23 15.18 1.78
C ILE A 27 16.06 14.85 0.29
N ILE A 28 15.05 15.41 -0.37
CA ILE A 28 14.86 15.24 -1.82
C ILE A 28 16.06 15.84 -2.56
N ALA A 29 16.54 17.02 -2.16
CA ALA A 29 17.74 17.64 -2.71
C ALA A 29 18.99 16.79 -2.48
N TYR A 30 19.16 16.22 -1.28
CA TYR A 30 20.24 15.26 -0.99
C TYR A 30 20.18 14.02 -1.88
N ILE A 31 19.00 13.40 -2.01
CA ILE A 31 18.81 12.21 -2.86
C ILE A 31 19.12 12.55 -4.32
N ARG A 32 18.72 13.74 -4.78
CA ARG A 32 19.03 14.22 -6.13
C ARG A 32 20.53 14.38 -6.33
N LEU A 33 21.25 15.03 -5.41
CA LEU A 33 22.70 15.18 -5.47
C LEU A 33 23.40 13.81 -5.52
N LEU A 34 22.96 12.88 -4.68
CA LEU A 34 23.46 11.50 -4.68
C LEU A 34 23.18 10.80 -6.02
N ALA A 35 22.00 11.02 -6.61
CA ALA A 35 21.64 10.47 -7.90
C ALA A 35 22.50 11.08 -9.03
N GLU A 36 22.78 12.38 -9.01
CA GLU A 36 23.68 13.05 -9.95
C GLU A 36 25.09 12.45 -9.89
N GLN A 37 25.67 12.28 -8.69
CA GLN A 37 26.97 11.62 -8.50
C GLN A 37 27.00 10.16 -9.01
N ARG A 38 25.91 9.42 -8.83
CA ARG A 38 25.82 8.03 -9.30
C ARG A 38 25.53 7.93 -10.80
N ALA A 39 24.92 8.96 -11.40
CA ALA A 39 24.55 9.00 -12.81
C ALA A 39 25.77 8.98 -13.75
N GLU A 40 26.93 9.49 -13.32
CA GLU A 40 28.17 9.47 -14.10
C GLU A 40 28.64 8.05 -14.45
N ARG A 41 28.39 7.10 -13.54
CA ARG A 41 28.73 5.69 -13.71
C ARG A 41 27.62 4.89 -14.40
N HIS A 42 26.53 5.53 -14.78
CA HIS A 42 25.35 4.89 -15.34
C HIS A 42 25.20 5.19 -16.84
N GLY A 43 25.36 4.17 -17.69
CA GLY A 43 25.44 4.33 -19.15
C GLY A 43 24.30 5.14 -19.77
N ALA A 44 23.04 4.85 -19.44
CA ALA A 44 21.89 5.57 -20.01
C ALA A 44 21.79 7.03 -19.52
N LEU A 45 21.91 7.26 -18.20
CA LEU A 45 21.90 8.59 -17.59
C LEU A 45 23.05 9.46 -18.09
N ARG A 46 24.27 8.92 -18.25
CA ARG A 46 25.43 9.65 -18.75
C ARG A 46 25.23 10.19 -20.17
N LYS A 47 24.51 9.46 -21.02
CA LYS A 47 24.22 9.83 -22.41
C LYS A 47 23.09 10.86 -22.55
N MET A 48 22.32 11.12 -21.49
CA MET A 48 21.27 12.14 -21.53
C MET A 48 21.86 13.55 -21.48
N GLU A 49 21.24 14.45 -22.23
CA GLU A 49 21.47 15.90 -22.16
C GLU A 49 21.30 16.40 -20.73
N GLU A 50 22.18 17.30 -20.29
CA GLU A 50 22.26 17.77 -18.89
C GLU A 50 20.93 18.33 -18.36
N GLY A 51 20.26 19.20 -19.12
CA GLY A 51 18.98 19.78 -18.71
C GLY A 51 17.86 18.73 -18.56
N LYS A 52 17.83 17.74 -19.45
CA LYS A 52 16.87 16.61 -19.35
C LYS A 52 17.22 15.68 -18.19
N ARG A 53 18.50 15.37 -18.01
CA ARG A 53 19.02 14.54 -16.92
C ARG A 53 18.69 15.15 -15.56
N SER A 54 18.90 16.46 -15.39
CA SER A 54 18.58 17.17 -14.15
C SER A 54 17.10 17.03 -13.77
N LYS A 55 16.17 17.31 -14.69
CA LYS A 55 14.72 17.14 -14.48
C LYS A 55 14.32 15.69 -14.19
N PHE A 56 14.94 14.75 -14.92
CA PHE A 56 14.71 13.32 -14.73
C PHE A 56 15.13 12.85 -13.32
N LEU A 57 16.31 13.28 -12.86
CA LEU A 57 16.82 12.94 -11.53
C LEU A 57 16.05 13.64 -10.41
N ASP A 58 15.57 14.87 -10.62
CA ASP A 58 14.67 15.56 -9.67
C ASP A 58 13.38 14.76 -9.47
N THR A 59 12.74 14.35 -10.56
CA THR A 59 11.52 13.53 -10.53
C THR A 59 11.80 12.20 -9.85
N MET A 60 12.91 11.55 -10.20
CA MET A 60 13.33 10.29 -9.60
C MET A 60 13.55 10.42 -8.09
N ALA A 61 14.21 11.47 -7.63
CA ALA A 61 14.49 11.70 -6.21
C ALA A 61 13.20 11.84 -5.38
N ARG A 62 12.19 12.55 -5.90
CA ARG A 62 10.87 12.66 -5.26
C ARG A 62 10.20 11.28 -5.11
N TYR A 63 10.26 10.45 -6.15
CA TYR A 63 9.69 9.09 -6.09
C TYR A 63 10.51 8.16 -5.19
N VAL A 64 11.82 8.32 -5.12
CA VAL A 64 12.69 7.58 -4.19
C VAL A 64 12.28 7.91 -2.75
N PHE A 65 12.19 9.20 -2.41
CA PHE A 65 11.77 9.61 -1.07
C PHE A 65 10.37 9.13 -0.73
N ARG A 66 9.43 9.22 -1.69
CA ARG A 66 8.07 8.74 -1.50
C ARG A 66 8.01 7.24 -1.24
N ASP A 67 8.77 6.44 -1.99
CA ASP A 67 8.82 4.99 -1.83
C ASP A 67 9.53 4.56 -0.54
N TYR A 68 10.61 5.26 -0.19
CA TYR A 68 11.31 5.14 1.09
C TYR A 68 10.39 5.44 2.28
N SER A 69 9.61 6.52 2.18
CA SER A 69 8.73 7.01 3.26
C SER A 69 7.47 6.18 3.45
N LEU A 70 7.17 5.26 2.52
CA LEU A 70 6.11 4.29 2.75
C LEU A 70 6.43 3.44 3.98
N SER A 71 5.38 3.10 4.73
CA SER A 71 5.43 2.16 5.83
C SER A 71 4.18 1.29 5.81
N ALA A 72 4.15 0.25 6.66
CA ALA A 72 2.95 -0.54 6.86
C ALA A 72 1.79 0.28 7.47
N ALA A 73 2.09 1.41 8.12
CA ALA A 73 1.09 2.30 8.69
C ALA A 73 0.58 3.37 7.72
N SER A 74 1.28 3.60 6.60
CA SER A 74 0.87 4.57 5.59
C SER A 74 -0.54 4.25 5.10
N LEU A 75 -1.39 5.27 4.97
CA LEU A 75 -2.75 5.09 4.48
C LEU A 75 -2.78 5.21 2.95
N VAL A 76 -3.44 4.26 2.29
CA VAL A 76 -3.64 4.25 0.85
C VAL A 76 -5.14 4.25 0.58
N THR A 77 -5.57 5.03 -0.41
CA THR A 77 -6.97 5.07 -0.84
C THR A 77 -7.47 3.66 -1.15
N CYS A 78 -8.63 3.31 -0.63
CA CYS A 78 -9.22 1.98 -0.82
C CYS A 78 -9.43 1.72 -2.32
N SER A 79 -8.88 0.63 -2.84
CA SER A 79 -9.04 0.27 -4.26
C SER A 79 -10.44 -0.18 -4.64
N SER A 80 -11.27 -0.57 -3.66
CA SER A 80 -12.63 -1.07 -3.91
C SER A 80 -13.66 0.05 -4.01
N CYS A 81 -13.53 1.11 -3.20
CA CYS A 81 -14.46 2.24 -3.23
C CYS A 81 -13.82 3.54 -3.73
N HIS A 82 -12.53 3.54 -4.06
CA HIS A 82 -11.78 4.73 -4.50
C HIS A 82 -11.93 5.94 -3.56
N GLY A 83 -12.02 5.70 -2.25
CA GLY A 83 -12.25 6.76 -1.25
C GLY A 83 -13.72 7.10 -0.97
N ALA A 84 -14.68 6.61 -1.77
CA ALA A 84 -16.11 6.91 -1.63
C ALA A 84 -16.80 6.25 -0.41
N LYS A 85 -16.12 5.33 0.29
CA LYS A 85 -16.57 4.62 1.50
C LYS A 85 -17.76 3.65 1.30
N LEU A 86 -18.56 3.86 0.28
CA LEU A 86 -19.68 3.02 -0.13
C LEU A 86 -19.40 2.38 -1.50
N ILE A 87 -20.04 1.25 -1.76
CA ILE A 87 -20.07 0.59 -3.07
C ILE A 87 -21.51 0.23 -3.42
N ASP A 88 -21.85 0.24 -4.70
CA ASP A 88 -23.14 -0.22 -5.17
C ASP A 88 -23.21 -1.75 -5.10
N ALA A 89 -24.30 -2.28 -4.57
CA ALA A 89 -24.55 -3.71 -4.44
C ALA A 89 -25.99 -4.02 -4.86
N GLU A 90 -26.17 -5.13 -5.55
CA GLU A 90 -27.49 -5.66 -5.87
C GLU A 90 -27.92 -6.59 -4.72
N ILE A 91 -29.01 -6.24 -4.06
CA ILE A 91 -29.62 -7.10 -3.03
C ILE A 91 -30.88 -7.74 -3.59
N PHE A 92 -31.06 -9.01 -3.22
CA PHE A 92 -32.27 -9.77 -3.51
C PHE A 92 -33.15 -9.74 -2.26
N THR A 93 -34.32 -9.13 -2.37
CA THR A 93 -35.35 -9.21 -1.32
C THR A 93 -36.53 -10.01 -1.84
N ASN A 94 -36.95 -11.03 -1.09
CA ASN A 94 -38.18 -11.74 -1.39
C ASN A 94 -39.33 -10.99 -0.73
N LYS A 95 -40.25 -10.47 -1.55
CA LYS A 95 -41.47 -9.82 -1.08
C LYS A 95 -42.64 -10.76 -1.35
N VAL A 96 -43.41 -11.02 -0.30
CA VAL A 96 -44.69 -11.73 -0.41
C VAL A 96 -45.75 -10.71 -0.82
N THR A 97 -46.48 -11.02 -1.88
CA THR A 97 -47.60 -10.20 -2.37
C THR A 97 -48.86 -11.05 -2.45
N TYR A 98 -50.01 -10.39 -2.40
CA TYR A 98 -51.32 -11.03 -2.52
C TYR A 98 -52.06 -10.41 -3.72
N PRO A 99 -51.76 -10.82 -4.97
CA PRO A 99 -52.30 -10.18 -6.18
C PRO A 99 -53.82 -10.22 -6.22
N ASP A 100 -54.42 -11.31 -5.74
CA ASP A 100 -55.87 -11.56 -5.73
C ASP A 100 -56.52 -11.19 -4.38
N GLY A 101 -55.80 -10.45 -3.52
CA GLY A 101 -56.26 -10.04 -2.19
C GLY A 101 -55.82 -10.98 -1.06
N LYS A 102 -55.89 -10.48 0.19
CA LYS A 102 -55.47 -11.24 1.38
C LYS A 102 -56.36 -12.48 1.58
N PRO A 103 -55.82 -13.58 2.13
CA PRO A 103 -56.59 -14.79 2.36
C PRO A 103 -57.82 -14.51 3.24
N PRO A 104 -59.03 -14.92 2.81
CA PRO A 104 -60.24 -14.81 3.62
C PRO A 104 -60.11 -15.53 4.97
N LYS A 105 -60.83 -15.05 6.01
CA LYS A 105 -60.70 -15.60 7.38
C LYS A 105 -61.01 -17.09 7.49
N TRP A 106 -61.98 -17.59 6.72
CA TRP A 106 -62.45 -18.99 6.75
C TRP A 106 -61.40 -20.00 6.27
N VAL A 107 -60.37 -19.54 5.55
CA VAL A 107 -59.28 -20.39 5.03
C VAL A 107 -58.53 -21.09 6.16
N LYS A 108 -58.42 -20.47 7.34
CA LYS A 108 -57.72 -21.04 8.49
C LYS A 108 -58.41 -22.28 9.07
N ASP A 109 -59.71 -22.41 8.83
CA ASP A 109 -60.56 -23.44 9.43
C ASP A 109 -60.83 -24.61 8.45
N THR A 110 -60.29 -24.55 7.23
CA THR A 110 -60.51 -25.54 6.17
C THR A 110 -59.31 -26.47 6.06
N LYS A 111 -59.53 -27.79 6.07
CA LYS A 111 -58.46 -28.77 5.82
C LYS A 111 -58.15 -28.86 4.33
N GLY A 112 -56.87 -28.75 3.98
CA GLY A 112 -56.39 -28.92 2.61
C GLY A 112 -56.15 -27.63 1.82
N ILE A 113 -56.44 -26.47 2.43
CA ILE A 113 -56.16 -25.14 1.87
C ILE A 113 -55.48 -24.31 2.96
N SER A 114 -54.43 -23.57 2.61
CA SER A 114 -53.62 -22.77 3.54
C SER A 114 -53.63 -21.29 3.16
N PRO A 115 -53.54 -20.35 4.12
CA PRO A 115 -53.32 -18.93 3.81
C PRO A 115 -52.12 -18.65 2.90
N SER A 116 -51.12 -19.55 2.88
CA SER A 116 -49.96 -19.48 1.99
C SER A 116 -50.32 -19.68 0.51
N ASP A 117 -51.47 -20.28 0.19
CA ASP A 117 -51.92 -20.47 -1.20
C ASP A 117 -52.28 -19.15 -1.89
N TRP A 118 -52.48 -18.08 -1.11
CA TRP A 118 -52.66 -16.71 -1.61
C TRP A 118 -51.33 -15.94 -1.74
N GLU A 119 -50.23 -16.50 -1.26
CA GLU A 119 -48.93 -15.84 -1.27
C GLU A 119 -48.22 -16.03 -2.60
N VAL A 120 -47.98 -14.93 -3.30
CA VAL A 120 -47.07 -14.91 -4.46
C VAL A 120 -45.75 -14.31 -4.04
N TRP A 121 -44.73 -15.17 -4.03
CA TRP A 121 -43.36 -14.80 -3.72
C TRP A 121 -42.70 -14.17 -4.95
N LYS A 122 -42.33 -12.90 -4.85
CA LYS A 122 -41.57 -12.20 -5.89
C LYS A 122 -40.20 -11.82 -5.38
N SER A 123 -39.15 -12.18 -6.12
CA SER A 123 -37.81 -11.69 -5.87
C SER A 123 -37.64 -10.33 -6.51
N VAL A 124 -37.37 -9.31 -5.69
CA VAL A 124 -37.10 -7.95 -6.13
C VAL A 124 -35.60 -7.72 -6.04
N ARG A 125 -35.01 -7.27 -7.14
CA ARG A 125 -33.61 -6.83 -7.20
C ARG A 125 -33.58 -5.32 -6.98
N GLU A 126 -32.89 -4.90 -5.93
CA GLU A 126 -32.71 -3.48 -5.61
C GLU A 126 -31.22 -3.16 -5.64
N GLN A 127 -30.85 -2.07 -6.31
CA GLN A 127 -29.51 -1.51 -6.19
C GLN A 127 -29.46 -0.63 -4.95
N VAL A 128 -28.59 -0.98 -4.01
CA VAL A 128 -28.38 -0.24 -2.77
C VAL A 128 -26.91 0.12 -2.60
N ARG A 129 -26.65 1.21 -1.88
CA ARG A 129 -25.28 1.55 -1.47
C ARG A 129 -24.97 0.92 -0.13
N VAL A 130 -23.95 0.08 -0.11
CA VAL A 130 -23.49 -0.60 1.11
C VAL A 130 -22.11 -0.10 1.51
N VAL A 131 -21.81 -0.20 2.80
CA VAL A 131 -20.48 0.10 3.33
C VAL A 131 -19.43 -0.77 2.64
N CYS A 132 -18.37 -0.14 2.16
CA CYS A 132 -17.27 -0.85 1.52
C CYS A 132 -16.57 -1.77 2.52
N LYS A 133 -16.83 -3.07 2.43
CA LYS A 133 -16.24 -4.09 3.33
C LYS A 133 -14.72 -4.12 3.31
N ALA A 134 -14.09 -3.73 2.19
CA ALA A 134 -12.63 -3.74 2.07
C ALA A 134 -11.93 -2.70 2.94
N CYS A 135 -12.58 -1.56 3.21
CA CYS A 135 -12.05 -0.51 4.10
C CYS A 135 -12.91 -0.25 5.33
N ASP A 136 -13.99 -1.02 5.49
CA ASP A 136 -14.98 -0.86 6.56
C ASP A 136 -15.49 0.59 6.67
N GLY A 137 -15.80 1.19 5.50
CA GLY A 137 -16.28 2.58 5.41
C GLY A 137 -15.24 3.67 5.66
N LYS A 138 -13.96 3.35 5.87
CA LYS A 138 -12.90 4.35 6.11
C LYS A 138 -12.49 5.12 4.85
N GLY A 139 -12.68 4.51 3.68
CA GLY A 139 -12.24 5.04 2.39
C GLY A 139 -10.74 4.86 2.12
N HIS A 140 -9.98 4.41 3.11
CA HIS A 140 -8.55 4.10 3.03
C HIS A 140 -8.24 2.79 3.74
N VAL A 141 -7.12 2.18 3.38
CA VAL A 141 -6.56 0.97 3.99
C VAL A 141 -5.10 1.20 4.35
N LYS A 142 -4.59 0.47 5.34
CA LYS A 142 -3.15 0.46 5.63
C LYS A 142 -2.39 -0.10 4.43
N ASN A 143 -1.24 0.48 4.12
CA ASN A 143 -0.30 0.00 3.12
C ASN A 143 0.48 -1.22 3.62
N GLU A 144 -0.17 -2.13 4.34
CA GLU A 144 0.49 -3.30 4.87
C GLU A 144 0.49 -4.43 3.84
N CYS A 145 1.58 -5.20 3.82
CA CYS A 145 1.59 -6.48 3.16
C CYS A 145 0.59 -7.40 3.87
N ARG A 146 0.13 -8.45 3.18
CA ARG A 146 -0.78 -9.45 3.77
C ARG A 146 -0.20 -10.20 4.98
N CYS A 147 1.09 -10.03 5.29
CA CYS A 147 1.66 -10.43 6.58
C CYS A 147 1.32 -9.49 7.74
N ARG A 148 0.43 -8.49 7.52
CA ARG A 148 0.00 -7.44 8.45
C ARG A 148 1.17 -6.60 8.98
N GLY A 149 2.03 -6.15 8.07
CA GLY A 149 3.17 -5.30 8.45
C GLY A 149 4.37 -6.03 9.05
N ARG A 150 4.23 -7.30 9.48
CA ARG A 150 5.28 -8.03 10.22
C ARG A 150 6.57 -8.28 9.45
N GLY A 151 6.52 -8.28 8.12
CA GLY A 151 7.69 -8.63 7.30
C GLY A 151 8.07 -10.12 7.32
N GLU A 152 7.51 -10.92 8.22
CA GLU A 152 7.77 -12.34 8.39
C GLU A 152 6.48 -13.20 8.42
N ILE A 153 6.66 -14.50 8.20
CA ILE A 153 5.60 -15.52 8.25
C ILE A 153 6.12 -16.75 9.00
N LEU A 154 5.20 -17.51 9.61
CA LEU A 154 5.53 -18.75 10.29
C LEU A 154 6.11 -19.77 9.30
N ASP A 155 7.29 -20.31 9.62
CA ASP A 155 7.89 -21.43 8.91
C ASP A 155 7.37 -22.75 9.50
N LYS A 156 6.21 -23.20 8.99
CA LYS A 156 5.52 -24.40 9.50
C LYS A 156 6.45 -25.60 9.66
N LYS A 157 7.26 -25.90 8.64
CA LYS A 157 8.19 -27.04 8.64
C LYS A 157 9.22 -26.94 9.78
N LYS A 158 9.89 -25.81 9.92
CA LYS A 158 10.88 -25.63 11.00
C LYS A 158 10.23 -25.58 12.37
N SER A 159 9.03 -25.00 12.45
CA SER A 159 8.29 -24.91 13.70
C SER A 159 7.87 -26.29 14.21
N GLU A 160 7.40 -27.16 13.31
CA GLU A 160 7.06 -28.55 13.62
C GLU A 160 8.30 -29.35 14.05
N LEU A 161 9.43 -29.18 13.35
CA LEU A 161 10.69 -29.87 13.67
C LEU A 161 11.28 -29.48 15.03
N GLN A 162 11.14 -28.21 15.43
CA GLN A 162 11.72 -27.70 16.67
C GLN A 162 10.73 -27.66 17.84
N GLY A 163 9.44 -27.92 17.59
CA GLY A 163 8.37 -27.80 18.58
C GLY A 163 8.08 -26.37 19.06
N VAL A 164 8.72 -25.37 18.45
CA VAL A 164 8.57 -23.95 18.80
C VAL A 164 8.33 -23.10 17.55
N PRO A 165 7.60 -21.96 17.62
CA PRO A 165 7.36 -21.11 16.47
C PRO A 165 8.66 -20.54 15.87
N VAL A 166 8.96 -20.91 14.62
CA VAL A 166 10.09 -20.37 13.85
C VAL A 166 9.54 -19.50 12.72
N TYR A 167 10.06 -18.29 12.58
CA TYR A 167 9.63 -17.35 11.54
C TYR A 167 10.66 -17.26 10.41
N LYS A 168 10.16 -16.94 9.21
CA LYS A 168 10.98 -16.65 8.02
C LYS A 168 10.50 -15.38 7.35
N LYS A 169 11.40 -14.74 6.58
CA LYS A 169 11.06 -13.54 5.79
C LYS A 169 9.85 -13.82 4.90
N CYS A 170 8.89 -12.89 4.91
CA CYS A 170 7.70 -12.98 4.09
C CYS A 170 8.10 -12.94 2.61
N PRO A 171 7.70 -13.92 1.78
CA PRO A 171 8.11 -13.98 0.38
C PRO A 171 7.49 -12.84 -0.47
N ARG A 172 6.36 -12.26 -0.01
CA ARG A 172 5.68 -11.18 -0.74
C ARG A 172 6.38 -9.83 -0.59
N CYS A 173 6.64 -9.41 0.64
CA CYS A 173 7.30 -8.12 0.91
C CYS A 173 8.81 -8.25 1.16
N LYS A 174 9.36 -9.47 1.08
CA LYS A 174 10.80 -9.76 1.29
C LYS A 174 11.35 -9.20 2.62
N GLY A 175 10.55 -9.22 3.69
CA GLY A 175 10.95 -8.65 4.98
C GLY A 175 10.45 -7.22 5.26
N ARG A 176 10.01 -6.47 4.24
CA ARG A 176 9.66 -5.04 4.40
C ARG A 176 8.38 -4.76 5.18
N GLY A 177 7.40 -5.66 5.14
CA GLY A 177 6.10 -5.49 5.80
C GLY A 177 5.07 -4.70 4.99
N TYR A 178 5.46 -3.99 3.93
CA TYR A 178 4.58 -3.21 3.05
C TYR A 178 4.99 -3.35 1.57
N PRO A 179 4.08 -3.14 0.60
CA PRO A 179 4.41 -3.15 -0.82
C PRO A 179 5.15 -1.87 -1.23
N ARG A 180 5.92 -1.98 -2.31
CA ARG A 180 6.59 -0.85 -2.98
C ARG A 180 5.58 -0.01 -3.76
N LEU A 181 5.98 1.22 -4.11
CA LEU A 181 5.26 1.97 -5.13
C LEU A 181 5.15 1.16 -6.42
N LYS A 182 4.05 1.36 -7.14
CA LYS A 182 3.86 0.70 -8.44
C LYS A 182 4.85 1.30 -9.43
N ASP A 183 5.65 0.45 -10.06
CA ASP A 183 6.58 0.85 -11.13
C ASP A 183 5.89 1.69 -12.22
N THR A 184 4.62 1.41 -12.52
CA THR A 184 3.78 2.15 -13.49
C THR A 184 3.60 3.63 -13.17
N GLU A 185 3.57 3.98 -11.90
CA GLU A 185 3.47 5.38 -11.47
C GLU A 185 4.80 6.11 -11.71
N ILE A 186 5.91 5.41 -11.46
CA ILE A 186 7.26 5.96 -11.55
C ILE A 186 7.67 6.17 -13.01
N PHE A 187 7.58 5.13 -13.85
CA PHE A 187 8.06 5.24 -15.23
C PHE A 187 7.21 6.20 -16.08
N LYS A 188 5.90 6.31 -15.79
CA LYS A 188 5.04 7.30 -16.44
C LYS A 188 5.44 8.72 -16.06
N ALA A 189 5.72 8.98 -14.78
CA ALA A 189 6.19 10.29 -14.34
C ALA A 189 7.57 10.65 -14.91
N LEU A 190 8.43 9.65 -15.12
CA LEU A 190 9.73 9.82 -15.77
C LEU A 190 9.65 9.95 -17.31
N GLY A 191 8.47 9.76 -17.91
CA GLY A 191 8.28 9.85 -19.36
C GLY A 191 8.97 8.72 -20.16
N VAL A 192 9.17 7.55 -19.56
CA VAL A 192 9.83 6.40 -20.21
C VAL A 192 8.90 5.19 -20.30
N THR A 193 9.17 4.28 -21.24
CA THR A 193 8.40 3.04 -21.37
C THR A 193 8.74 2.06 -20.25
N GLU A 194 7.86 1.09 -20.00
CA GLU A 194 8.07 0.04 -19.00
C GLU A 194 9.37 -0.74 -19.25
N MET A 195 9.66 -1.10 -20.51
CA MET A 195 10.90 -1.80 -20.84
C MET A 195 12.13 -0.95 -20.54
N VAL A 196 12.13 0.32 -20.95
CA VAL A 196 13.25 1.24 -20.67
C VAL A 196 13.46 1.40 -19.17
N TRP A 197 12.39 1.56 -18.40
CA TRP A 197 12.45 1.57 -16.93
C TRP A 197 13.07 0.30 -16.37
N ARG A 198 12.53 -0.87 -16.73
CA ARG A 198 12.94 -2.16 -16.18
C ARG A 198 14.41 -2.45 -16.43
N TYR A 199 14.90 -2.18 -17.64
CA TYR A 199 16.26 -2.52 -18.04
C TYR A 199 17.30 -1.45 -17.70
N ASN A 200 16.93 -0.16 -17.70
CA ASN A 200 17.90 0.91 -17.51
C ASN A 200 17.81 1.59 -16.15
N TYR A 201 16.63 1.75 -15.55
CA TYR A 201 16.49 2.68 -14.42
C TYR A 201 16.02 2.05 -13.11
N LYS A 202 15.34 0.90 -13.17
CA LYS A 202 14.78 0.24 -11.99
C LYS A 202 15.83 -0.07 -10.94
N LEU A 203 16.95 -0.69 -11.34
CA LEU A 203 18.03 -1.03 -10.40
C LEU A 203 18.66 0.22 -9.78
N PHE A 204 18.82 1.29 -10.57
CA PHE A 204 19.35 2.55 -10.08
C PHE A 204 18.42 3.18 -9.03
N PHE A 205 17.11 3.19 -9.30
CA PHE A 205 16.09 3.62 -8.35
C PHE A 205 16.08 2.78 -7.07
N ASP A 206 16.07 1.45 -7.20
CA ASP A 206 16.05 0.54 -6.05
C ASP A 206 17.27 0.74 -5.13
N ARG A 207 18.45 1.01 -5.70
CA ARG A 207 19.68 1.31 -4.93
C ARG A 207 19.65 2.66 -4.23
N LEU A 208 18.92 3.65 -4.75
CA LEU A 208 18.73 4.93 -4.06
C LEU A 208 17.78 4.79 -2.87
N VAL A 209 16.70 4.03 -3.03
CA VAL A 209 15.77 3.71 -1.92
C VAL A 209 16.48 2.90 -0.83
N GLU A 210 17.25 1.88 -1.24
CA GLU A 210 18.04 1.08 -0.30
C GLU A 210 19.04 1.94 0.48
N HIS A 211 19.71 2.88 -0.20
CA HIS A 211 20.60 3.84 0.45
C HIS A 211 19.90 4.62 1.57
N CYS A 212 18.68 5.12 1.32
CA CYS A 212 17.91 5.84 2.34
C CYS A 212 17.63 4.97 3.59
N HIS A 213 17.30 3.69 3.39
CA HIS A 213 17.11 2.77 4.52
C HIS A 213 18.41 2.44 5.27
N ILE A 214 19.54 2.36 4.56
CA ILE A 214 20.86 2.15 5.17
C ILE A 214 21.23 3.34 6.05
N GLU A 215 21.04 4.57 5.56
CA GLU A 215 21.31 5.79 6.32
C GLU A 215 20.41 5.90 7.56
N GLU A 216 19.09 5.64 7.43
CA GLU A 216 18.16 5.60 8.59
C GLU A 216 18.60 4.54 9.61
N SER A 217 18.93 3.33 9.16
CA SER A 217 19.36 2.24 10.05
C SER A 217 20.71 2.53 10.73
N TYR A 218 21.61 3.24 10.04
CA TYR A 218 22.88 3.68 10.61
C TYR A 218 22.64 4.74 11.70
N ALA A 219 21.76 5.72 11.43
CA ALA A 219 21.38 6.72 12.41
C ALA A 219 20.72 6.09 13.65
N GLU A 220 19.82 5.13 13.48
CA GLU A 220 19.18 4.41 14.59
C GLU A 220 20.21 3.71 15.49
N LYS A 221 21.21 3.03 14.89
CA LYS A 221 22.30 2.39 15.65
C LYS A 221 23.16 3.40 16.40
N VAL A 222 23.50 4.52 15.76
CA VAL A 222 24.29 5.58 16.40
C VAL A 222 23.52 6.19 17.57
N LEU A 223 22.24 6.46 17.41
CA LEU A 223 21.37 6.98 18.47
C LEU A 223 21.23 5.97 19.62
N GLY A 224 21.00 4.70 19.33
CA GLY A 224 20.88 3.64 20.33
C GLY A 224 22.15 3.41 21.17
N ASN A 225 23.32 3.73 20.63
CA ASN A 225 24.58 3.69 21.38
C ASN A 225 24.80 4.93 22.27
N VAL A 226 24.07 6.02 22.04
CA VAL A 226 24.18 7.27 22.81
C VAL A 226 23.10 7.36 23.89
N THR A 227 21.94 6.75 23.68
CA THR A 227 20.80 6.76 24.62
C THR A 227 20.83 5.61 25.63
N ARG A 228 21.82 4.73 25.57
CA ARG A 228 22.01 3.58 26.46
C ARG A 228 23.22 3.79 27.35
#